data_AF-A0ABD7F581-F1
#
_entry.id   AF-A0ABD7F581-F1
#
_cell.length_a   1.000
_cell.length_b   1.000
_cell.length_c   1.000
_cell.angle_alpha   90.00
_cell.angle_beta   90.00
_cell.angle_gamma   90.00
#
_symmetry.space_group_name_H-M   'P 1'
#
loop_
_entity.id
_entity.type
_entity.pdbx_description
1 polymer ?
#
loop_
_entity_poly.entity_id
_entity_poly.type
_entity_poly.pdbx_seq_one_letter_code
_entity_poly.pdbx_strand_id
1 'polypeptide(L)' 'MGYLVKLLDSNEYFIPSEDGDVTTTADRGLARQIGVFGSYDEANDTAQTFSKDMILDRDYSIEKI' A
#
# COMPACT_ATOMS: atom_id res chain seq x y z
N MET A 1 -10.61 -8.32 -8.11
CA MET A 1 -10.81 -6.98 -7.52
C MET A 1 -9.53 -6.68 -6.77
N GLY A 2 -8.89 -5.54 -7.03
CA GLY A 2 -7.58 -5.24 -6.45
C GLY A 2 -7.67 -4.20 -5.34
N TYR A 3 -6.63 -4.14 -4.51
CA TYR A 3 -6.51 -3.15 -3.45
C TYR A 3 -5.16 -2.43 -3.54
N LEU A 4 -5.16 -1.11 -3.34
CA LEU A 4 -3.95 -0.32 -3.19
C LEU A 4 -3.88 0.21 -1.76
N VAL A 5 -2.69 0.17 -1.17
CA VAL A 5 -2.40 0.86 0.09
C VAL A 5 -1.83 2.23 -0.23
N LYS A 6 -2.39 3.27 0.38
CA LYS A 6 -1.95 4.66 0.23
C LYS A 6 -1.59 5.24 1.59
N LEU A 7 -0.35 5.68 1.73
CA LEU A 7 0.11 6.45 2.88
C LEU A 7 -0.50 7.85 2.87
N LEU A 8 -1.11 8.24 4.00
CA LEU A 8 -1.80 9.53 4.11
C LEU A 8 -0.85 10.69 4.35
N ASP A 9 0.29 10.45 5.03
CA ASP A 9 1.30 11.48 5.31
C ASP A 9 2.03 11.92 4.02
N SER A 10 2.57 10.96 3.27
CA SER A 10 3.35 11.22 2.04
C SER A 10 2.50 11.25 0.76
N ASN A 11 1.23 10.83 0.83
CA ASN A 11 0.35 10.67 -0.34
C ASN A 11 0.93 9.68 -1.39
N GLU A 12 1.67 8.68 -0.93
CA GLU A 12 2.33 7.64 -1.74
C GLU A 12 1.61 6.29 -1.64
N TYR A 13 1.85 5.40 -2.58
CA TYR A 13 1.26 4.07 -2.66
C TYR A 13 2.30 2.98 -2.47
N PHE A 14 1.89 1.84 -1.93
CA PHE A 14 2.75 0.67 -1.82
C PHE A 14 2.98 0.02 -3.18
N ILE A 15 4.23 -0.34 -3.42
CA ILE A 15 4.69 -1.15 -4.56
C ILE A 15 5.74 -2.16 -4.09
N PRO A 16 5.90 -3.30 -4.77
CA PRO A 16 7.00 -4.21 -4.50
C PRO A 16 8.34 -3.53 -4.81
N SER A 17 9.33 -3.74 -3.95
CA SER A 17 10.73 -3.40 -4.20
C SER A 17 11.42 -4.50 -5.01
N GLU A 18 12.61 -4.21 -5.56
CA GLU A 18 13.41 -5.21 -6.28
C GLU A 18 13.87 -6.38 -5.39
N ASP A 19 13.95 -6.15 -4.07
CA ASP A 19 14.35 -7.15 -3.07
C ASP A 19 13.17 -8.01 -2.56
N GLY A 20 11.96 -7.77 -3.06
CA GLY A 20 10.74 -8.48 -2.64
C GLY A 20 10.09 -7.94 -1.36
N ASP A 21 10.65 -6.87 -0.80
CA ASP A 21 10.02 -6.07 0.25
C ASP A 21 9.02 -5.07 -0.33
N VAL A 22 8.43 -4.24 0.51
CA VAL A 22 7.52 -3.15 0.10
C VAL A 22 8.27 -1.82 0.10
N THR A 23 8.06 -1.03 -0.94
CA THR A 23 8.49 0.36 -1.04
C THR A 23 7.32 1.25 -1.46
N THR A 24 7.53 2.56 -1.56
CA THR A 24 6.48 3.53 -1.86
C THR A 24 6.72 4.25 -3.19
N THR A 25 5.63 4.69 -3.83
CA THR A 25 5.68 5.54 -5.02
C THR A 25 4.58 6.60 -5.00
N ALA A 26 4.88 7.81 -5.45
CA ALA A 26 3.87 8.84 -5.68
C ALA A 26 3.02 8.58 -6.95
N ASP A 27 3.45 7.69 -7.84
CA ASP A 27 2.75 7.40 -9.09
C ASP A 27 1.65 6.35 -8.89
N ARG A 28 0.40 6.82 -8.85
CA ARG A 28 -0.79 5.96 -8.78
C ARG A 28 -0.92 5.02 -9.98
N GLY A 29 -0.50 5.44 -11.17
CA GLY A 29 -0.52 4.61 -12.38
C GLY A 29 0.42 3.42 -12.27
N LEU A 30 1.62 3.64 -11.71
CA LEU A 30 2.58 2.59 -11.39
C LEU A 30 2.04 1.66 -10.30
N ALA A 31 1.50 2.21 -9.22
CA ALA A 31 0.89 1.43 -8.14
C ALA A 31 -0.23 0.51 -8.64
N ARG A 32 -1.06 0.97 -9.59
CA ARG A 32 -2.09 0.15 -10.24
C ARG A 32 -1.54 -0.98 -11.11
N GLN A 33 -0.31 -0.88 -11.59
CA GLN A 33 0.31 -1.91 -12.43
C GLN A 33 1.01 -2.98 -11.58
N ILE A 34 1.75 -2.57 -10.54
CA ILE A 34 2.64 -3.47 -9.80
C ILE A 34 2.36 -3.55 -8.29
N GLY A 35 1.62 -2.62 -7.71
CA GLY A 35 1.35 -2.51 -6.27
C GLY A 35 -0.04 -3.00 -5.85
N VAL A 36 -0.66 -3.88 -6.63
CA VAL A 36 -2.03 -4.35 -6.40
C VAL A 36 -2.03 -5.58 -5.51
N PHE A 37 -2.66 -5.46 -4.34
CA PHE A 37 -2.90 -6.58 -3.43
C PHE A 37 -4.14 -7.37 -3.85
N GLY A 38 -4.08 -8.69 -3.65
CA GLY A 38 -5.16 -9.61 -4.03
C GLY A 38 -6.35 -9.58 -3.07
N SER A 39 -6.12 -9.19 -1.81
CA SER A 39 -7.14 -9.11 -0.78
C SER A 39 -6.99 -7.87 0.09
N TYR A 40 -8.08 -7.47 0.73
CA TYR A 40 -8.09 -6.36 1.68
C TYR A 40 -7.25 -6.68 2.92
N ASP A 41 -7.38 -7.90 3.45
CA ASP A 41 -6.62 -8.37 4.62
C ASP A 41 -5.11 -8.33 4.36
N GLU A 42 -4.66 -8.81 3.20
CA GLU A 42 -3.24 -8.76 2.79
C GLU A 42 -2.73 -7.31 2.70
N ALA A 43 -3.50 -6.42 2.08
CA ALA A 43 -3.16 -5.00 2.00
C ALA A 43 -3.05 -4.36 3.40
N ASN A 44 -3.99 -4.69 4.28
CA ASN A 44 -4.04 -4.15 5.63
C ASN A 44 -2.89 -4.66 6.50
N ASP A 45 -2.63 -5.98 6.50
CA ASP A 45 -1.54 -6.60 7.27
C ASP A 45 -0.18 -6.07 6.82
N THR A 46 0.00 -5.89 5.52
CA THR A 46 1.23 -5.32 4.95
C THR A 46 1.43 -3.87 5.42
N ALA A 47 0.37 -3.06 5.42
CA ALA A 47 0.42 -1.69 5.90
C ALA A 47 0.76 -1.59 7.39
N GLN A 48 0.14 -2.42 8.24
CA GLN A 48 0.38 -2.43 9.68
C GLN A 48 1.81 -2.81 10.05
N THR A 49 2.45 -3.66 9.24
CA THR A 49 3.81 -4.16 9.47
C THR A 49 4.91 -3.29 8.86
N PHE A 50 4.59 -2.45 7.86
CA PHE A 50 5.56 -1.60 7.15
C PHE A 50 6.31 -0.62 8.06
N SER A 51 5.59 0.07 8.96
CA SER A 51 6.18 1.04 9.88
C SER A 51 5.50 0.96 11.25
N LYS A 52 5.85 -0.09 12.01
CA LYS A 52 5.44 -0.40 13.39
C LYS A 52 4.18 0.34 13.88
N ASP A 53 3.06 -0.36 13.83
CA ASP A 53 1.75 0.09 14.35
C ASP A 53 1.09 1.20 13.52
N MET A 54 1.18 1.13 12.19
CA MET A 54 0.36 2.00 11.33
C MET A 54 -1.13 1.71 11.53
N ILE A 55 -1.93 2.76 11.63
CA ILE A 55 -3.38 2.70 11.86
C ILE A 55 -4.12 3.08 10.58
N LEU A 56 -5.03 2.22 10.15
CA LEU A 56 -5.95 2.48 9.04
C LEU A 56 -6.77 3.76 9.29
N ASP A 57 -6.98 4.56 8.26
CA ASP A 57 -7.66 5.86 8.28
C ASP A 57 -6.94 6.96 9.08
N ARG A 58 -5.76 6.67 9.65
CA ARG A 58 -4.88 7.66 10.28
C ARG A 58 -3.56 7.82 9.54
N ASP A 59 -2.89 6.70 9.27
CA ASP A 59 -1.56 6.67 8.69
C ASP A 59 -1.60 6.18 7.23
N TYR A 60 -2.57 5.33 6.88
CA TYR A 60 -2.81 4.85 5.52
C TYR A 60 -4.30 4.63 5.23
N SER A 61 -4.64 4.50 3.95
CA SER A 61 -5.97 4.12 3.45
C SER A 61 -5.86 3.01 2.42
N ILE A 62 -6.93 2.23 2.25
CA ILE A 62 -7.00 1.15 1.25
C ILE A 62 -8.01 1.53 0.16
N GLU A 63 -7.52 1.70 -1.06
CA GLU A 63 -8.35 1.98 -2.24
C GLU A 63 -8.71 0.69 -2.97
N LYS A 64 -10.00 0.50 -3.27
CA LYS A 64 -10.47 -0.58 -4.15
C LYS A 64 -10.39 -0.16 -5.62
N ILE A 65 -9.87 -1.03 -6.48
CA ILE A 65 -9.71 -0.84 -7.94
C ILE A 65 -10.40 -1.91 -8.78
#